data_AF-A0A452IIR4-F1
#
_entry.id   AF-A0A452IIR4-F1
#
_cell.length_a   1.000
_cell.length_b   1.000
_cell.length_c   1.000
_cell.angle_alpha   90.00
_cell.angle_beta   90.00
_cell.angle_gamma   90.00
#
_symmetry.space_group_name_H-M   'P 1'
#
loop_
_entity.id
_entity.type
_entity.pdbx_description
1 polymer ?
#
loop_
_entity_poly.entity_id
_entity_poly.type
_entity_poly.pdbx_seq_one_letter_code
_entity_poly.pdbx_strand_id
1 'polypeptide(L)'
;MIQFCGDLEAYFRRLRLKEYFQDNTEQCTDTQVPSHQQHKKKNSTWTPPEGRNDSLDLYIECFRRRAQAEIVEQQHRLPHNLSRAERNAIHSLRNHPDIIIKEADKGGAVVIMNRSDYQKEAARQLSNTKFYRPLPSDPTEEYTKKLQHLLRTLPTLTPEEINIPLEPRPGLFYLLPKIHKPGNPGRPIISGIGTLTEGLSGYMDSLLRPYATSTPSYLRDTTDFLRKLQCIGDLPENTILATMDVEALYTNIPHTDGIQAVRNTIPD
;
A
#
# COMPACT_ATOMS: atom_id res chain seq x y z
N MET A 1 -21.59 11.00 6.30
CA MET A 1 -21.44 12.13 7.26
C MET A 1 -20.15 12.03 8.07
N ILE A 2 -19.89 10.91 8.77
CA ILE A 2 -18.67 10.71 9.59
C ILE A 2 -17.37 10.92 8.80
N GLN A 3 -17.24 10.31 7.60
CA GLN A 3 -16.04 10.47 6.76
C GLN A 3 -15.81 11.94 6.35
N PHE A 4 -16.87 12.62 5.92
CA PHE A 4 -16.80 14.02 5.50
C PHE A 4 -16.39 14.97 6.64
N CYS A 5 -16.94 14.78 7.84
CA CYS A 5 -16.49 15.56 9.01
C CYS A 5 -15.01 15.32 9.31
N GLY A 6 -14.53 14.08 9.21
CA GLY A 6 -13.12 13.76 9.33
C GLY A 6 -12.25 14.44 8.27
N ASP A 7 -12.72 14.48 7.03
CA ASP A 7 -12.01 15.13 5.92
C ASP A 7 -11.94 16.66 6.10
N LEU A 8 -13.01 17.28 6.62
CA LEU A 8 -13.03 18.71 6.97
C LEU A 8 -12.02 19.04 8.08
N GLU A 9 -12.02 18.28 9.18
CA GLU A 9 -11.06 18.52 10.26
C GLU A 9 -9.61 18.30 9.80
N ALA A 10 -9.38 17.31 8.93
CA ALA A 10 -8.07 17.15 8.28
C ALA A 10 -7.69 18.34 7.41
N TYR A 11 -8.66 18.96 6.70
CA TYR A 11 -8.44 20.18 5.93
C TYR A 11 -8.13 21.39 6.81
N PHE A 12 -8.92 21.63 7.85
CA PHE A 12 -8.70 22.73 8.80
C PHE A 12 -7.35 22.60 9.52
N ARG A 13 -6.98 21.37 9.92
CA ARG A 13 -5.65 21.10 10.47
C ARG A 13 -4.54 21.47 9.50
N ARG A 14 -4.67 21.18 8.20
CA ARG A 14 -3.67 21.59 7.19
C ARG A 14 -3.56 23.11 7.09
N LEU A 15 -4.67 23.84 7.15
CA LEU A 15 -4.64 25.31 7.15
C LEU A 15 -3.93 25.86 8.38
N ARG A 16 -4.29 25.36 9.58
CA ARG A 16 -3.65 25.74 10.85
C ARG A 16 -2.16 25.45 10.85
N LEU A 17 -1.74 24.28 10.36
CA LEU A 17 -0.32 23.94 10.25
C LEU A 17 0.43 24.89 9.30
N LYS A 18 -0.17 25.24 8.17
CA LYS A 18 0.44 26.15 7.20
C LYS A 18 0.62 27.55 7.77
N GLU A 19 -0.36 28.06 8.50
CA GLU A 19 -0.27 29.35 9.21
C GLU A 19 0.76 29.29 10.34
N TYR A 20 0.73 28.24 11.18
CA TYR A 20 1.61 28.11 12.33
C TYR A 20 3.11 28.06 11.96
N PHE A 21 3.43 27.43 10.83
CA PHE A 21 4.81 27.30 10.33
C PHE A 21 5.19 28.36 9.27
N GLN A 22 4.34 29.36 9.02
CA GLN A 22 4.58 30.39 7.99
C GLN A 22 5.90 31.16 8.21
N ASP A 23 6.29 31.38 9.47
CA ASP A 23 7.51 32.13 9.81
C ASP A 23 8.78 31.26 9.80
N ASN A 24 8.64 29.92 9.70
CA ASN A 24 9.77 28.98 9.63
C ASN A 24 10.17 28.66 8.19
N THR A 25 9.80 29.51 7.22
CA THR A 25 10.06 29.26 5.79
C THR A 25 11.47 29.68 5.33
N GLU A 26 12.41 29.88 6.24
CA GLU A 26 13.83 29.91 5.89
C GLU A 26 14.40 28.49 5.96
N GLN A 27 14.80 27.97 4.79
CA GLN A 27 15.33 26.64 4.50
C GLN A 27 14.30 25.54 4.15
N CYS A 28 13.52 25.76 3.09
CA CYS A 28 13.04 24.64 2.26
C CYS A 28 13.53 24.87 0.83
N THR A 29 14.72 24.35 0.52
CA THR A 29 15.12 24.16 -0.87
C THR A 29 14.18 23.12 -1.46
N ASP A 30 13.38 23.56 -2.43
CA ASP A 30 12.39 22.79 -3.21
C ASP A 30 13.04 21.75 -4.15
N THR A 31 14.12 21.09 -3.70
CA THR A 31 14.84 20.05 -4.44
C THR A 31 14.73 18.66 -3.83
N GLN A 32 13.90 18.48 -2.80
CA GLN A 32 13.60 17.13 -2.32
C GLN A 32 12.41 16.56 -3.09
N VAL A 33 12.75 15.75 -4.10
CA VAL A 33 11.93 14.62 -4.57
C VAL A 33 11.14 14.09 -3.36
N PRO A 34 9.79 13.93 -3.42
CA PRO A 34 9.04 13.44 -2.28
C PRO A 34 9.55 12.06 -1.95
N SER A 35 10.43 12.00 -0.96
CA SER A 35 11.05 10.77 -0.58
C SER A 35 9.94 10.02 0.16
N HIS A 36 9.61 8.84 -0.33
CA HIS A 36 8.81 7.88 0.42
C HIS A 36 9.59 7.38 1.68
N GLN A 37 10.50 8.18 2.27
CA GLN A 37 11.37 7.84 3.42
C GLN A 37 10.74 8.17 4.78
N GLN A 38 9.51 8.67 4.83
CA GLN A 38 8.82 8.64 6.09
C GLN A 38 8.35 7.20 6.29
N HIS A 39 9.08 6.46 7.14
CA HIS A 39 8.42 5.58 8.10
C HIS A 39 7.11 6.27 8.46
N LYS A 40 5.97 5.58 8.36
CA LYS A 40 4.72 6.10 8.89
C LYS A 40 4.88 6.22 10.41
N LYS A 41 5.70 7.16 10.89
CA LYS A 41 5.55 7.81 12.18
C LYS A 41 4.08 8.13 12.21
N LYS A 42 3.36 7.63 13.21
CA LYS A 42 1.93 7.89 13.37
C LYS A 42 1.74 9.37 13.05
N ASN A 43 0.98 9.65 11.98
CA ASN A 43 0.77 11.01 11.53
C ASN A 43 0.39 11.82 12.77
N SER A 44 1.19 12.84 13.09
CA SER A 44 0.94 13.63 14.29
C SER A 44 -0.52 14.10 14.26
N THR A 45 -1.27 13.73 15.30
CA THR A 45 -2.64 14.19 15.51
C THR A 45 -2.68 15.59 16.13
N TRP A 46 -1.50 16.15 16.41
CA TRP A 46 -1.38 17.49 16.93
C TRP A 46 -1.89 18.52 15.91
N THR A 47 -2.67 19.46 16.42
CA THR A 47 -3.23 20.59 15.69
C THR A 47 -2.85 21.85 16.47
N PRO A 48 -2.35 22.91 15.81
CA PRO A 48 -2.08 24.17 16.47
C PRO A 48 -3.32 24.68 17.24
N PRO A 49 -3.15 25.27 18.43
CA PRO A 49 -4.28 25.81 19.20
C PRO A 49 -4.98 26.95 18.45
N GLU A 50 -6.25 27.16 18.77
CA GLU A 50 -7.05 28.27 18.24
C GLU A 50 -6.63 29.61 18.90
N GLY A 51 -6.98 30.74 18.28
CA GLY A 51 -6.71 32.08 18.80
C GLY A 51 -5.35 32.67 18.41
N ARG A 52 -4.61 32.02 17.51
CA ARG A 52 -3.36 32.57 16.93
C ARG A 52 -3.65 33.53 15.77
N ASN A 53 -4.66 33.22 14.96
CA ASN A 53 -5.04 34.00 13.80
C ASN A 53 -6.56 34.06 13.68
N ASP A 54 -7.13 35.16 14.16
CA ASP A 54 -8.58 35.37 14.20
C ASP A 54 -9.22 35.31 12.82
N SER A 55 -8.51 35.72 11.77
CA SER A 55 -9.02 35.67 10.39
C SER A 55 -9.13 34.22 9.88
N LEU A 56 -8.15 33.39 10.21
CA LEU A 56 -8.17 31.97 9.88
C LEU A 56 -9.23 31.23 10.69
N ASP A 57 -9.34 31.53 11.99
CA ASP A 57 -10.36 30.95 12.86
C ASP A 57 -11.77 31.29 12.38
N LEU A 58 -12.02 32.56 12.04
CA LEU A 58 -13.29 33.00 11.46
C LEU A 58 -13.58 32.34 10.11
N TYR A 59 -12.57 32.17 9.25
CA TYR A 59 -12.73 31.46 7.99
C TYR A 59 -13.13 30.00 8.23
N ILE A 60 -12.42 29.29 9.11
CA ILE A 60 -12.71 27.89 9.46
C ILE A 60 -14.12 27.76 10.03
N GLU A 61 -14.51 28.65 10.93
CA GLU A 61 -15.84 28.64 11.53
C GLU A 61 -16.94 28.88 10.47
N CYS A 62 -16.79 29.94 9.66
CA CYS A 62 -17.73 30.26 8.59
C CYS A 62 -17.83 29.12 7.56
N PHE A 63 -16.69 28.55 7.14
CA PHE A 63 -16.65 27.44 6.21
C PHE A 63 -17.30 26.19 6.82
N ARG A 64 -17.02 25.87 8.09
CA ARG A 64 -17.63 24.73 8.79
C ARG A 64 -19.15 24.88 8.83
N ARG A 65 -19.66 26.04 9.24
CA ARG A 65 -21.11 26.34 9.27
C ARG A 65 -21.72 26.24 7.88
N ARG A 66 -21.09 26.84 6.86
CA ARG A 66 -21.58 26.83 5.48
C ARG A 66 -21.56 25.43 4.86
N ALA A 67 -20.46 24.70 5.00
CA ALA A 67 -20.33 23.35 4.49
C ALA A 67 -21.33 22.40 5.17
N GLN A 68 -21.53 22.52 6.50
CA GLN A 68 -22.55 21.75 7.20
C GLN A 68 -23.96 22.10 6.74
N ALA A 69 -24.29 23.39 6.59
CA ALA A 69 -25.60 23.83 6.10
C ALA A 69 -25.85 23.37 4.66
N GLU A 70 -24.92 23.64 3.74
CA GLU A 70 -25.04 23.24 2.33
C GLU A 70 -25.10 21.72 2.20
N ILE A 71 -24.32 20.94 2.96
CA ILE A 71 -24.31 19.48 2.82
C ILE A 71 -25.53 18.84 3.46
N VAL A 72 -25.99 19.33 4.61
CA VAL A 72 -27.25 18.84 5.19
C VAL A 72 -28.38 19.17 4.23
N GLU A 73 -28.51 20.42 3.79
CA GLU A 73 -29.56 20.83 2.86
C GLU A 73 -29.49 20.12 1.49
N GLN A 74 -28.28 19.91 0.94
CA GLN A 74 -28.11 19.23 -0.34
C GLN A 74 -28.22 17.71 -0.22
N GLN A 75 -27.79 17.08 0.88
CA GLN A 75 -27.97 15.63 1.09
C GLN A 75 -29.45 15.24 1.14
N HIS A 76 -30.29 16.10 1.72
CA HIS A 76 -31.74 15.86 1.74
C HIS A 76 -32.40 16.05 0.36
N ARG A 77 -31.75 16.73 -0.59
CA ARG A 77 -32.30 17.07 -1.90
C ARG A 77 -31.71 16.29 -3.07
N LEU A 78 -30.53 15.69 -2.92
CA LEU A 78 -29.90 14.95 -4.00
C LEU A 78 -30.50 13.55 -4.10
N PRO A 79 -31.12 13.19 -5.23
CA PRO A 79 -31.55 11.82 -5.45
C PRO A 79 -30.32 10.91 -5.46
N HIS A 80 -30.49 9.66 -5.04
CA HIS A 80 -29.44 8.66 -5.20
C HIS A 80 -29.01 8.59 -6.67
N ASN A 81 -27.70 8.46 -6.90
CA ASN A 81 -27.12 8.22 -8.23
C ASN A 81 -27.49 6.84 -8.82
N LEU A 82 -28.16 6.00 -8.02
CA LEU A 82 -28.63 4.67 -8.37
C LEU A 82 -30.12 4.56 -8.05
N SER A 83 -30.85 3.93 -8.96
CA SER A 83 -32.24 3.55 -8.75
C SER A 83 -32.38 2.63 -7.53
N ARG A 84 -33.61 2.50 -7.03
CA ARG A 84 -33.91 1.56 -5.94
C ARG A 84 -33.59 0.12 -6.35
N ALA A 85 -33.86 -0.24 -7.62
CA ALA A 85 -33.60 -1.57 -8.15
C ALA A 85 -32.09 -1.88 -8.17
N GLU A 86 -31.25 -0.96 -8.65
CA GLU A 86 -29.79 -1.14 -8.68
C GLU A 86 -29.20 -1.27 -7.27
N ARG A 87 -29.66 -0.44 -6.32
CA ARG A 87 -29.23 -0.55 -4.92
C ARG A 87 -29.60 -1.89 -4.30
N ASN A 88 -30.81 -2.37 -4.56
CA ASN A 88 -31.24 -3.70 -4.13
C ASN A 88 -30.40 -4.80 -4.80
N ALA A 89 -30.07 -4.66 -6.09
CA ALA A 89 -29.22 -5.60 -6.81
C ALA A 89 -27.79 -5.65 -6.23
N ILE A 90 -27.18 -4.50 -5.95
CA ILE A 90 -25.86 -4.41 -5.29
C ILE A 90 -25.92 -5.06 -3.91
N HIS A 91 -26.97 -4.79 -3.13
CA HIS A 91 -27.15 -5.40 -1.81
C HIS A 91 -27.33 -6.91 -1.91
N SER A 92 -28.08 -7.39 -2.91
CA SER A 92 -28.26 -8.82 -3.18
C SER A 92 -26.93 -9.48 -3.54
N LEU A 93 -26.18 -8.92 -4.51
CA LEU A 93 -24.88 -9.42 -4.93
C LEU A 93 -23.86 -9.46 -3.79
N ARG A 94 -23.79 -8.39 -2.99
CA ARG A 94 -22.86 -8.31 -1.86
C ARG A 94 -23.08 -9.40 -0.82
N ASN A 95 -24.35 -9.77 -0.59
CA ASN A 95 -24.73 -10.73 0.45
C ASN A 95 -24.98 -12.14 -0.10
N HIS A 96 -24.80 -12.36 -1.40
CA HIS A 96 -25.03 -13.66 -2.01
C HIS A 96 -23.95 -14.66 -1.55
N PRO A 97 -24.32 -15.79 -0.90
CA PRO A 97 -23.36 -16.68 -0.26
C PRO A 97 -22.52 -17.47 -1.27
N ASP A 98 -23.06 -17.78 -2.45
CA ASP A 98 -22.39 -18.67 -3.41
C ASP A 98 -21.45 -17.97 -4.39
N ILE A 99 -21.31 -16.64 -4.32
CA ILE A 99 -20.42 -15.89 -5.22
C ILE A 99 -19.26 -15.24 -4.45
N ILE A 100 -18.21 -14.95 -5.20
CA ILE A 100 -17.07 -14.15 -4.79
C ILE A 100 -16.92 -13.03 -5.82
N ILE A 101 -16.76 -11.81 -5.32
CA ILE A 101 -16.50 -10.62 -6.12
C ILE A 101 -15.06 -10.19 -5.84
N LYS A 102 -14.23 -10.14 -6.89
CA LYS A 102 -12.82 -9.74 -6.84
C LYS A 102 -12.46 -8.86 -8.02
N GLU A 103 -11.44 -8.03 -7.84
CA GLU A 103 -10.81 -7.36 -8.96
C GLU A 103 -10.01 -8.37 -9.81
N ALA A 104 -9.95 -8.13 -11.12
CA ALA A 104 -9.11 -8.88 -12.03
C ALA A 104 -7.63 -8.52 -11.81
N ASP A 105 -6.74 -9.47 -12.09
CA ASP A 105 -5.29 -9.27 -12.01
C ASP A 105 -4.78 -8.13 -12.90
N LYS A 106 -5.44 -7.92 -14.05
CA LYS A 106 -5.10 -6.89 -15.04
C LYS A 106 -6.37 -6.32 -15.67
N GLY A 107 -6.30 -5.04 -16.05
CA GLY A 107 -7.36 -4.37 -16.83
C GLY A 107 -8.50 -3.77 -16.01
N GLY A 108 -8.42 -3.74 -14.68
CA GLY A 108 -9.39 -3.04 -13.81
C GLY A 108 -10.81 -3.62 -13.80
N ALA A 109 -11.01 -4.80 -14.40
CA ALA A 109 -12.31 -5.45 -14.46
C ALA A 109 -12.73 -6.01 -13.09
N VAL A 110 -14.05 -6.07 -12.87
CA VAL A 110 -14.64 -6.76 -11.72
C VAL A 110 -15.04 -8.17 -12.14
N VAL A 111 -14.63 -9.17 -11.36
CA VAL A 111 -14.91 -10.58 -11.60
C VAL A 111 -15.90 -11.07 -10.56
N ILE A 112 -17.00 -11.65 -11.05
CA ILE A 112 -17.97 -12.40 -10.25
C ILE A 112 -17.80 -13.87 -10.61
N MET A 113 -17.53 -14.72 -9.62
CA MET A 113 -17.34 -16.16 -9.84
C MET A 113 -17.93 -16.97 -8.70
N ASN A 114 -18.17 -18.26 -8.96
CA ASN A 114 -18.63 -19.19 -7.93
C ASN A 114 -17.62 -19.27 -6.78
N ARG A 115 -18.11 -19.20 -5.55
CA ARG A 115 -17.31 -19.33 -4.34
C ARG A 115 -16.60 -20.68 -4.27
N SER A 116 -17.29 -21.75 -4.66
CA SER A 116 -16.74 -23.10 -4.69
C SER A 116 -15.53 -23.22 -5.61
N ASP A 117 -15.59 -22.62 -6.81
CA ASP A 117 -14.49 -22.66 -7.78
C ASP A 117 -13.30 -21.81 -7.31
N TYR A 118 -13.57 -20.65 -6.68
CA TYR A 118 -12.53 -19.84 -6.05
C TYR A 118 -11.82 -20.60 -4.92
N GLN A 119 -12.57 -21.30 -4.07
CA GLN A 119 -12.01 -22.12 -2.98
C GLN A 119 -11.20 -23.32 -3.51
N LYS A 120 -11.68 -23.98 -4.56
CA LYS A 120 -10.94 -25.06 -5.23
C LYS A 120 -9.62 -24.57 -5.80
N GLU A 121 -9.61 -23.41 -6.47
CA GLU A 121 -8.37 -22.83 -7.00
C GLU A 121 -7.39 -22.46 -5.88
N ALA A 122 -7.89 -21.89 -4.77
CA ALA A 122 -7.07 -21.61 -3.59
C ALA A 122 -6.44 -22.89 -3.02
N ALA A 123 -7.23 -23.95 -2.84
CA ALA A 123 -6.76 -25.24 -2.35
C ALA A 123 -5.76 -25.90 -3.32
N ARG A 124 -5.98 -25.78 -4.63
CA ARG A 124 -5.06 -26.27 -5.66
C ARG A 124 -3.69 -25.60 -5.55
N GLN A 125 -3.63 -24.30 -5.27
CA GLN A 125 -2.36 -23.59 -5.11
C GLN A 125 -1.68 -23.90 -3.78
N LEU A 126 -2.43 -23.88 -2.67
CA LEU A 126 -1.90 -24.13 -1.32
C LEU A 126 -1.48 -25.59 -1.09
N SER A 127 -1.99 -26.53 -1.89
CA SER A 127 -1.59 -27.95 -1.83
C SER A 127 -0.20 -28.22 -2.44
N ASN A 128 0.46 -27.21 -3.03
CA ASN A 128 1.80 -27.38 -3.56
C ASN A 128 2.85 -27.49 -2.44
N THR A 129 3.22 -28.74 -2.12
CA THR A 129 4.17 -29.08 -1.04
C THR A 129 5.62 -28.70 -1.33
N LYS A 130 5.95 -28.32 -2.58
CA LYS A 130 7.28 -27.77 -2.91
C LYS A 130 7.48 -26.39 -2.27
N PHE A 131 6.42 -25.58 -2.19
CA PHE A 131 6.50 -24.20 -1.73
C PHE A 131 5.77 -23.96 -0.40
N TYR A 132 4.75 -24.76 -0.08
CA TYR A 132 3.91 -24.57 1.09
C TYR A 132 3.96 -25.78 2.01
N ARG A 133 3.89 -25.52 3.31
CA ARG A 133 3.74 -26.54 4.34
C ARG A 133 2.62 -26.14 5.29
N PRO A 134 1.65 -27.02 5.58
CA PRO A 134 0.64 -26.74 6.59
C PRO A 134 1.31 -26.57 7.96
N LEU A 135 0.85 -25.59 8.73
CA LEU A 135 1.27 -25.40 10.12
C LEU A 135 0.21 -26.03 11.04
N PRO A 136 0.62 -26.66 12.15
CA PRO A 136 -0.30 -27.31 13.08
C PRO A 136 -1.13 -26.30 13.89
N SER A 137 -0.62 -25.08 14.06
CA SER A 137 -1.26 -23.99 14.80
C SER A 137 -0.79 -22.64 14.27
N ASP A 138 -1.49 -21.58 14.68
CA ASP A 138 -1.08 -20.20 14.40
C ASP A 138 0.26 -19.90 15.13
N PRO A 139 1.34 -19.56 14.39
CA PRO A 139 2.65 -19.29 14.99
C PRO A 139 2.80 -17.83 15.47
N THR A 140 1.74 -17.01 15.44
CA THR A 140 1.83 -15.57 15.67
C THR A 140 2.42 -15.22 17.04
N GLU A 141 2.00 -15.90 18.12
CA GLU A 141 2.56 -15.66 19.46
C GLU A 141 4.04 -16.05 19.58
N GLU A 142 4.43 -17.18 18.97
CA GLU A 142 5.81 -17.65 18.95
C GLU A 142 6.71 -16.65 18.22
N TYR A 143 6.31 -16.22 17.02
CA TYR A 143 7.07 -15.24 16.25
C TYR A 143 7.08 -13.86 16.91
N THR A 144 6.05 -13.49 17.66
CA THR A 144 6.04 -12.24 18.44
C THR A 144 7.15 -12.26 19.49
N LYS A 145 7.31 -13.35 20.23
CA LYS A 145 8.40 -13.51 21.21
C LYS A 145 9.77 -13.46 20.54
N LYS A 146 9.93 -14.13 19.39
CA LYS A 146 11.17 -14.11 18.59
C LYS A 146 11.51 -12.71 18.09
N LEU A 147 10.52 -11.97 17.59
CA LEU A 147 10.72 -10.60 17.14
C LEU A 147 11.12 -9.69 18.30
N GLN A 148 10.43 -9.77 19.45
CA GLN A 148 10.81 -8.99 20.64
C GLN A 148 12.23 -9.29 21.10
N HIS A 149 12.67 -10.56 21.06
CA HIS A 149 14.04 -10.93 21.35
C HIS A 149 15.03 -10.30 20.36
N LEU A 150 14.75 -10.42 19.05
CA LEU A 150 15.57 -9.81 18.00
C LEU A 150 15.71 -8.30 18.19
N LEU A 151 14.62 -7.60 18.50
CA LEU A 151 14.65 -6.15 18.71
C LEU A 151 15.49 -5.75 19.92
N ARG A 152 15.48 -6.53 21.00
CA ARG A 152 16.36 -6.29 22.16
C ARG A 152 17.85 -6.47 21.83
N THR A 153 18.18 -7.31 20.85
CA THR A 153 19.56 -7.56 20.44
C THR A 153 20.12 -6.50 19.48
N LEU A 154 19.25 -5.69 18.85
CA LEU A 154 19.66 -4.69 17.87
C LEU A 154 19.86 -3.34 18.58
N PRO A 155 21.12 -2.85 18.69
CA PRO A 155 21.47 -1.71 19.54
C PRO A 155 20.91 -0.37 19.07
N THR A 156 20.46 -0.28 17.81
CA THR A 156 20.02 0.95 17.13
C THR A 156 18.53 1.01 16.83
N LEU A 157 17.76 0.00 17.25
CA LEU A 157 16.35 -0.12 16.89
C LEU A 157 15.46 0.06 18.10
N THR A 158 14.71 1.15 18.16
CA THR A 158 13.65 1.26 19.17
C THR A 158 12.36 0.61 18.65
N PRO A 159 11.58 -0.07 19.51
CA PRO A 159 10.24 -0.56 19.15
C PRO A 159 9.28 0.53 18.66
N GLU A 160 9.60 1.81 18.88
CA GLU A 160 8.82 2.95 18.42
C GLU A 160 9.06 3.26 16.93
N GLU A 161 10.24 2.90 16.40
CA GLU A 161 10.60 3.07 14.98
C GLU A 161 9.99 1.96 14.11
N ILE A 162 9.85 0.77 14.67
CA ILE A 162 9.23 -0.38 14.02
C ILE A 162 7.77 -0.43 14.51
N ASN A 163 6.86 0.15 13.73
CA ASN A 163 5.42 0.17 14.03
C ASN A 163 4.82 -1.26 14.03
N ILE A 164 5.00 -2.01 15.12
CA ILE A 164 4.44 -3.34 15.31
C ILE A 164 2.95 -3.22 15.67
N PRO A 165 2.06 -3.95 14.99
CA PRO A 165 0.64 -3.97 15.35
C PRO A 165 0.44 -4.45 16.80
N LEU A 166 -0.49 -3.82 17.53
CA LEU A 166 -0.86 -4.22 18.89
C LEU A 166 -1.44 -5.65 18.93
N GLU A 167 -2.26 -5.96 17.92
CA GLU A 167 -2.89 -7.27 17.71
C GLU A 167 -2.46 -7.80 16.33
N PRO A 168 -1.27 -8.42 16.23
CA PRO A 168 -0.81 -8.98 14.97
C PRO A 168 -1.67 -10.17 14.56
N ARG A 169 -1.85 -10.34 13.25
CA ARG A 169 -2.57 -11.48 12.67
C ARG A 169 -1.73 -12.15 11.57
N PRO A 170 -2.01 -13.43 11.24
CA PRO A 170 -1.44 -14.05 10.06
C PRO A 170 -1.78 -13.29 8.77
N GLY A 171 -0.89 -13.40 7.77
CA GLY A 171 -1.12 -12.81 6.45
C GLY A 171 -2.37 -13.40 5.79
N LEU A 172 -3.23 -12.53 5.25
CA LEU A 172 -4.46 -12.95 4.58
C LEU A 172 -4.16 -13.42 3.15
N PHE A 173 -4.42 -14.69 2.86
CA PHE A 173 -4.34 -15.22 1.50
C PHE A 173 -5.61 -14.91 0.68
N TYR A 174 -5.42 -14.44 -0.54
CA TYR A 174 -6.50 -14.30 -1.52
C TYR A 174 -5.97 -14.42 -2.95
N LEU A 175 -6.89 -14.57 -3.90
CA LEU A 175 -6.60 -14.72 -5.32
C LEU A 175 -7.15 -13.54 -6.12
N LEU A 176 -6.38 -13.11 -7.13
CA LEU A 176 -6.84 -12.20 -8.19
C LEU A 176 -6.97 -12.96 -9.51
N PRO A 177 -8.16 -13.09 -10.11
CA PRO A 177 -8.35 -13.88 -11.34
C PRO A 177 -7.57 -13.29 -12.54
N LYS A 178 -6.74 -14.11 -13.20
CA LYS A 178 -6.02 -13.74 -14.42
C LYS A 178 -6.88 -13.97 -15.65
N ILE A 179 -7.88 -13.11 -15.87
CA ILE A 179 -8.84 -13.20 -16.99
C ILE A 179 -8.21 -13.15 -18.40
N HIS A 180 -6.92 -12.79 -18.49
CA HIS A 180 -6.14 -12.73 -19.73
C HIS A 180 -5.34 -14.02 -20.00
N LYS A 181 -5.56 -15.08 -19.21
CA LYS A 181 -4.88 -16.38 -19.35
C LYS A 181 -5.94 -17.49 -19.48
N PRO A 182 -5.70 -18.54 -20.30
CA PRO A 182 -6.61 -19.67 -20.42
C PRO A 182 -6.94 -20.29 -19.05
N GLY A 183 -8.21 -20.58 -18.81
CA GLY A 183 -8.68 -21.14 -17.54
C GLY A 183 -8.73 -20.15 -16.37
N ASN A 184 -8.41 -18.87 -16.59
CA ASN A 184 -8.50 -17.78 -15.61
C ASN A 184 -7.87 -18.10 -14.24
N PRO A 185 -6.62 -18.61 -14.16
CA PRO A 185 -6.00 -18.99 -12.90
C PRO A 185 -5.89 -17.80 -11.94
N GLY A 186 -5.96 -18.06 -10.64
CA GLY A 186 -5.78 -17.02 -9.63
C GLY A 186 -4.32 -16.61 -9.47
N ARG A 187 -4.02 -15.32 -9.29
CA ARG A 187 -2.74 -14.87 -8.72
C ARG A 187 -2.82 -14.95 -7.21
N PRO A 188 -1.98 -15.75 -6.53
CA PRO A 188 -1.93 -15.76 -5.07
C PRO A 188 -1.33 -14.46 -4.54
N ILE A 189 -2.00 -13.86 -3.56
CA ILE A 189 -1.53 -12.69 -2.81
C ILE A 189 -1.64 -12.99 -1.32
N ILE A 190 -0.61 -12.60 -0.57
CA ILE A 190 -0.63 -12.56 0.89
C ILE A 190 -0.64 -11.09 1.31
N SER A 191 -1.69 -10.66 2.01
CA SER A 191 -1.72 -9.31 2.59
C SER A 191 -0.80 -9.22 3.79
N GLY A 192 0.17 -8.30 3.74
CA GLY A 192 1.03 -7.95 4.86
C GLY A 192 0.38 -7.00 5.89
N ILE A 193 -0.83 -6.50 5.63
CA ILE A 193 -1.48 -5.49 6.47
C ILE A 193 -1.98 -6.10 7.78
N GLY A 194 -1.51 -5.54 8.90
CA GLY A 194 -1.76 -6.01 10.26
C GLY A 194 -0.93 -7.24 10.63
N THR A 195 0.05 -7.63 9.81
CA THR A 195 0.94 -8.75 10.15
C THR A 195 2.04 -8.31 11.11
N LEU A 196 2.56 -9.27 11.88
CA LEU A 196 3.64 -9.02 12.84
C LEU A 196 4.85 -8.31 12.22
N THR A 197 5.19 -8.65 10.97
CA THR A 197 6.36 -8.14 10.26
C THR A 197 6.07 -6.91 9.41
N GLU A 198 4.87 -6.33 9.43
CA GLU A 198 4.52 -5.17 8.60
C GLU A 198 5.48 -4.00 8.83
N GLY A 199 5.62 -3.56 10.09
CA GLY A 199 6.51 -2.47 10.47
C GLY A 199 7.98 -2.79 10.19
N LEU A 200 8.41 -4.03 10.47
CA LEU A 200 9.78 -4.46 10.22
C LEU A 200 10.11 -4.48 8.73
N SER A 201 9.19 -4.94 7.89
CA SER A 201 9.36 -4.98 6.44
C SER A 201 9.50 -3.57 5.88
N GLY A 202 8.68 -2.63 6.35
CA GLY A 202 8.79 -1.22 5.99
C GLY A 202 10.10 -0.59 6.45
N TYR A 203 10.61 -0.99 7.63
CA TYR A 203 11.92 -0.54 8.12
C TYR A 203 13.08 -1.11 7.29
N MET A 204 13.05 -2.40 6.97
CA MET A 204 14.07 -3.00 6.10
C MET A 204 14.06 -2.37 4.70
N ASP A 205 12.89 -2.08 4.15
CA ASP A 205 12.77 -1.38 2.87
C ASP A 205 13.40 0.03 2.92
N SER A 206 13.19 0.79 4.01
CA SER A 206 13.78 2.13 4.12
C SER A 206 15.31 2.10 4.21
N LEU A 207 15.88 1.11 4.91
CA LEU A 207 17.33 0.89 5.00
C LEU A 207 17.93 0.46 3.67
N LEU A 208 17.27 -0.45 2.95
CA LEU A 208 17.82 -1.04 1.73
C LEU A 208 17.62 -0.17 0.49
N ARG A 209 16.65 0.75 0.51
CA ARG A 209 16.29 1.57 -0.65
C ARG A 209 17.46 2.36 -1.23
N PRO A 210 18.29 3.10 -0.47
CA PRO A 210 19.41 3.85 -1.04
C PRO A 210 20.33 2.97 -1.89
N TYR A 211 20.62 1.76 -1.41
CA TYR A 211 21.44 0.77 -2.08
C TYR A 211 20.75 0.16 -3.30
N ALA A 212 19.45 -0.15 -3.21
CA ALA A 212 18.70 -0.64 -4.36
C ALA A 212 18.66 0.39 -5.51
N THR A 213 18.48 1.67 -5.17
CA THR A 213 18.40 2.76 -6.14
C THR A 213 19.74 3.18 -6.74
N SER A 214 20.86 2.81 -6.11
CA SER A 214 22.21 3.09 -6.63
C SER A 214 22.69 2.02 -7.63
N THR A 215 21.95 0.92 -7.80
CA THR A 215 22.33 -0.14 -8.73
C THR A 215 22.26 0.33 -10.20
N PRO A 216 23.19 -0.11 -11.08
CA PRO A 216 23.16 0.25 -12.51
C PRO A 216 21.89 -0.18 -13.23
N SER A 217 21.27 -1.27 -12.79
CA SER A 217 20.03 -1.83 -13.33
C SER A 217 18.75 -1.14 -12.82
N TYR A 218 18.86 -0.18 -11.90
CA TYR A 218 17.70 0.48 -11.32
C TYR A 218 16.89 1.23 -12.39
N LEU A 219 15.58 0.99 -12.43
CA LEU A 219 14.61 1.74 -13.23
C LEU A 219 13.56 2.29 -12.29
N ARG A 220 13.39 3.62 -12.28
CA ARG A 220 12.44 4.26 -11.35
C ARG A 220 10.99 4.03 -11.77
N ASP A 221 10.69 4.27 -13.04
CA ASP A 221 9.34 4.23 -13.60
C ASP A 221 9.38 4.16 -15.14
N THR A 222 8.21 4.09 -15.78
CA THR A 222 8.07 4.06 -17.25
C THR A 222 8.68 5.28 -17.92
N THR A 223 8.57 6.46 -17.31
CA THR A 223 9.12 7.71 -17.86
C THR A 223 10.65 7.69 -17.81
N ASP A 224 11.23 7.19 -16.71
CA ASP A 224 12.66 6.99 -16.58
C ASP A 224 13.20 6.00 -17.61
N PHE A 225 12.49 4.89 -17.82
CA PHE A 225 12.82 3.93 -18.87
C PHE A 225 12.81 4.57 -20.27
N LEU A 226 11.76 5.32 -20.62
CA LEU A 226 11.67 6.00 -21.92
C LEU A 226 12.82 7.00 -22.13
N ARG A 227 13.20 7.76 -21.09
CA ARG A 227 14.35 8.67 -21.16
C ARG A 227 15.65 7.91 -21.38
N LYS A 228 15.88 6.82 -20.65
CA LYS A 228 17.07 5.96 -20.84
C LYS A 228 17.10 5.40 -22.26
N LEU A 229 15.97 4.96 -22.80
CA LEU A 229 15.86 4.45 -24.16
C LEU A 229 16.21 5.51 -25.21
N GLN A 230 15.76 6.77 -25.02
CA GLN A 230 16.12 7.90 -25.88
C GLN A 230 17.63 8.21 -25.85
N CYS A 231 18.30 7.96 -24.72
CA CYS A 231 19.74 8.15 -24.59
C CYS A 231 20.60 7.07 -25.27
N ILE A 232 20.01 5.94 -25.70
CA ILE A 232 20.76 4.86 -26.38
C ILE A 232 21.23 5.30 -27.78
N GLY A 233 20.51 6.23 -28.42
CA GLY A 233 20.83 6.70 -29.77
C GLY A 233 20.48 5.68 -30.86
N ASP A 234 21.09 5.83 -32.03
CA ASP A 234 20.88 4.93 -33.16
C ASP A 234 21.54 3.57 -32.90
N LEU A 235 20.76 2.50 -33.13
CA LEU A 235 21.27 1.14 -33.01
C LEU A 235 22.11 0.79 -34.25
N PRO A 236 23.19 0.00 -34.11
CA PRO A 236 23.97 -0.47 -35.25
C PRO A 236 23.12 -1.18 -36.30
N GLU A 237 23.55 -1.12 -37.57
CA GLU A 237 22.94 -1.91 -38.63
C GLU A 237 22.96 -3.41 -38.27
N ASN A 238 21.88 -4.12 -38.63
CA ASN A 238 21.66 -5.54 -38.31
C ASN A 238 21.43 -5.84 -36.81
N THR A 239 21.03 -4.86 -36.00
CA THR A 239 20.61 -5.11 -34.61
C THR A 239 19.30 -5.92 -34.55
N ILE A 240 19.30 -6.98 -33.73
CA ILE A 240 18.10 -7.78 -33.43
C ILE A 240 17.58 -7.35 -32.06
N LEU A 241 16.30 -6.95 -32.01
CA LEU A 241 15.61 -6.69 -30.76
C LEU A 241 14.98 -7.98 -30.23
N ALA A 242 15.24 -8.29 -28.97
CA ALA A 242 14.65 -9.41 -28.26
C ALA A 242 13.97 -8.94 -26.98
N THR A 243 12.87 -9.60 -26.62
CA THR A 243 12.19 -9.40 -25.34
C THR A 243 12.22 -10.70 -24.57
N MET A 244 12.37 -10.58 -23.24
CA MET A 244 12.39 -11.71 -22.32
C MET A 244 11.43 -11.41 -21.17
N ASP A 245 10.69 -12.41 -20.73
CA ASP A 245 9.82 -12.35 -19.55
C ASP A 245 10.27 -13.39 -18.54
N VAL A 246 10.26 -13.00 -17.26
CA VAL A 246 10.64 -13.91 -16.16
C VAL A 246 9.38 -14.50 -15.55
N GLU A 247 9.23 -15.82 -15.65
CA GLU A 247 8.10 -16.50 -15.07
C GLU A 247 8.23 -16.61 -13.54
N ALA A 248 7.19 -16.16 -12.83
CA ALA A 248 7.04 -16.33 -11.39
C ALA A 248 8.26 -15.85 -10.57
N LEU A 249 8.77 -14.66 -10.89
CA LEU A 249 9.97 -14.05 -10.30
C LEU A 249 10.04 -14.24 -8.76
N TYR A 250 9.05 -13.76 -8.01
CA TYR A 250 9.09 -13.77 -6.54
C TYR A 250 9.23 -15.17 -5.92
N THR A 251 8.63 -16.20 -6.52
CA THR A 251 8.72 -17.58 -5.99
C THR A 251 10.00 -18.30 -6.41
N ASN A 252 10.75 -17.73 -7.36
CA ASN A 252 11.97 -18.31 -7.92
C ASN A 252 13.24 -17.57 -7.49
N ILE A 253 13.17 -16.55 -6.63
CA ILE A 253 14.36 -15.87 -6.08
C ILE A 253 15.02 -16.80 -5.05
N PRO A 254 16.27 -17.28 -5.27
CA PRO A 254 16.98 -18.07 -4.27
C PRO A 254 17.32 -17.19 -3.06
N HIS A 255 16.90 -17.60 -1.86
CA HIS A 255 17.09 -16.78 -0.66
C HIS A 255 18.56 -16.52 -0.35
N THR A 256 19.45 -17.51 -0.51
CA THR A 256 20.89 -17.36 -0.27
C THR A 256 21.51 -16.30 -1.19
N ASP A 257 21.20 -16.37 -2.48
CA ASP A 257 21.73 -15.44 -3.48
C ASP A 257 21.17 -14.04 -3.28
N GLY A 258 19.88 -13.92 -2.93
CA GLY A 258 19.27 -12.64 -2.59
C GLY A 258 19.92 -11.96 -1.38
N ILE A 259 20.20 -12.71 -0.31
CA ILE A 259 20.92 -12.19 0.86
C ILE A 259 22.34 -11.78 0.49
N GLN A 260 23.03 -12.57 -0.35
CA GLN A 260 24.38 -12.24 -0.79
C GLN A 260 24.41 -10.98 -1.66
N ALA A 261 23.44 -10.81 -2.55
CA ALA A 261 23.30 -9.60 -3.35
C ALA A 261 23.12 -8.35 -2.48
N VAL A 262 22.31 -8.44 -1.42
CA VAL A 262 22.16 -7.35 -0.45
C VAL A 262 23.49 -7.03 0.23
N ARG A 263 24.22 -8.03 0.72
CA ARG A 263 25.54 -7.83 1.36
C ARG A 263 26.53 -7.15 0.44
N ASN A 264 26.60 -7.55 -0.83
CA ASN A 264 27.52 -6.97 -1.81
C ASN A 264 27.20 -5.51 -2.15
N THR A 265 25.98 -5.03 -1.84
CA THR A 265 25.55 -3.66 -2.16
C THR A 265 25.74 -2.70 -0.98
N ILE A 266 25.86 -3.22 0.25
CA ILE A 266 26.08 -2.42 1.45
C ILE A 266 27.61 -2.26 1.62
N PRO A 267 28.14 -1.02 1.69
CA PRO A 267 29.55 -0.76 1.99
C PRO A 267 29.94 -1.31 3.37
N ASP A 268 31.21 -1.71 3.52
CA ASP A 268 31.80 -2.18 4.78
C ASP A 268 31.70 -1.17 5.94
#